data_AF-A0A7K3QRD3-F1
#
_entry.id   AF-A0A7K3QRD3-F1
#
_cell.length_a   1.000
_cell.length_b   1.000
_cell.length_c   1.000
_cell.angle_alpha   90.00
_cell.angle_beta   90.00
_cell.angle_gamma   90.00
#
_symmetry.space_group_name_H-M   'P 1'
#
loop_
_entity.id
_entity.type
_entity.pdbx_description
1 polymer ?
#
loop_
_entity_poly.entity_id
_entity_poly.type
_entity_poly.pdbx_seq_one_letter_code
_entity_poly.pdbx_strand_id
1 'polypeptide(L)' 'MSDARLFTLERDIDVSGVSGTGTVADGVVWPDGTVSIRWRGERPSTVVWESLSHAEHVHGHRGSTRFVWADSPKES' A
#
# COMPACT_ATOMS: atom_id res chain seq x y z
N MET A 1 23.20 -4.34 3.99
CA MET A 1 22.01 -3.50 3.73
C MET A 1 20.85 -4.46 3.55
N SER A 2 19.68 -4.19 4.13
CA SER A 2 18.48 -5.02 3.94
C SER A 2 17.99 -4.94 2.49
N ASP A 3 17.29 -5.95 2.01
CA ASP A 3 16.61 -5.91 0.71
C ASP A 3 15.34 -5.05 0.78
N ALA A 4 14.87 -4.60 -0.38
CA ALA A 4 13.58 -3.91 -0.47
C ALA A 4 12.43 -4.87 -0.16
N ARG A 5 11.41 -4.39 0.55
CA ARG A 5 10.24 -5.20 0.95
C ARG A 5 9.01 -4.77 0.17
N LEU A 6 8.31 -5.74 -0.41
CA LEU A 6 7.14 -5.50 -1.26
C LEU A 6 5.85 -5.69 -0.45
N PHE A 7 4.85 -4.85 -0.74
CA PHE A 7 3.49 -4.99 -0.22
C PHE A 7 2.45 -4.59 -1.25
N THR A 8 1.20 -4.98 -1.01
CA THR A 8 0.02 -4.41 -1.67
C THR A 8 -0.84 -3.66 -0.67
N LEU A 9 -1.64 -2.71 -1.17
CA LEU A 9 -2.73 -2.11 -0.41
C LEU A 9 -4.04 -2.80 -0.79
N GLU A 10 -4.63 -3.50 0.17
CA GLU A 10 -5.93 -4.17 0.03
C GLU A 10 -7.03 -3.31 0.63
N ARG A 11 -8.06 -3.02 -0.17
CA ARG A 11 -9.20 -2.21 0.25
C ARG A 11 -10.45 -3.06 0.38
N ASP A 12 -10.97 -3.16 1.60
CA ASP A 12 -12.14 -3.99 1.87
C ASP A 12 -13.44 -3.23 1.55
N ILE A 13 -13.47 -1.90 1.69
CA ILE A 13 -14.66 -1.06 1.45
C ILE A 13 -14.27 0.20 0.65
N ASP A 14 -14.97 0.43 -0.46
CA ASP A 14 -14.93 1.71 -1.18
C ASP A 14 -16.11 2.59 -0.79
N VAL A 15 -15.91 3.46 0.19
CA VAL A 15 -16.94 4.39 0.67
C VAL A 15 -17.27 5.46 -0.38
N SER A 16 -16.34 5.75 -1.29
CA SER A 16 -16.49 6.80 -2.31
C SER A 16 -17.21 6.33 -3.57
N GLY A 17 -17.17 5.02 -3.85
CA GLY A 17 -17.61 4.44 -5.13
C GLY A 17 -16.69 4.76 -6.32
N VAL A 18 -15.57 5.45 -6.09
CA VAL A 18 -14.61 5.90 -7.13
C VAL A 18 -13.38 4.99 -7.19
N SER A 19 -13.03 4.35 -6.08
CA SER A 19 -11.69 3.79 -5.86
C SER A 19 -11.62 2.28 -6.06
N GLY A 20 -12.76 1.59 -5.99
CA GLY A 20 -12.85 0.13 -6.01
C GLY A 20 -12.37 -0.56 -4.73
N THR A 21 -12.61 -1.87 -4.66
CA THR A 21 -12.17 -2.78 -3.60
C THR A 21 -11.12 -3.77 -4.13
N GLY A 22 -10.46 -4.50 -3.23
CA GLY A 22 -9.36 -5.43 -3.53
C GLY A 22 -8.00 -4.72 -3.60
N THR A 23 -7.09 -5.23 -4.41
CA THR A 23 -5.74 -4.68 -4.52
C THR A 23 -5.73 -3.35 -5.28
N VAL A 24 -5.63 -2.25 -4.54
CA VAL A 24 -5.72 -0.89 -5.08
C VAL A 24 -4.36 -0.24 -5.34
N ALA A 25 -3.27 -0.76 -4.76
CA ALA A 25 -1.92 -0.28 -5.02
C ALA A 25 -0.84 -1.35 -4.78
N ASP A 26 0.30 -1.14 -5.43
CA ASP A 26 1.57 -1.83 -5.16
C ASP A 26 2.50 -0.92 -4.36
N GLY A 27 3.31 -1.50 -3.48
CA GLY A 27 4.20 -0.77 -2.59
C GLY A 27 5.56 -1.41 -2.41
N VAL A 28 6.57 -0.56 -2.21
CA VAL A 28 7.94 -0.95 -1.90
C VAL A 28 8.43 -0.12 -0.73
N VAL A 29 8.97 -0.77 0.31
CA VAL A 29 9.83 -0.13 1.31
C VAL A 29 11.28 -0.37 0.92
N TRP A 30 12.02 0.71 0.68
CA TRP A 30 13.41 0.67 0.30
C TRP A 30 14.33 0.48 1.52
N PRO A 31 15.58 0.03 1.31
CA PRO A 31 16.53 -0.20 2.41
C PRO A 31 16.87 1.05 3.23
N ASP A 32 16.67 2.25 2.65
CA ASP A 32 16.85 3.53 3.34
C ASP A 32 15.62 3.99 4.15
N GLY A 33 14.55 3.18 4.15
CA GLY A 33 13.29 3.45 4.86
C GLY A 33 12.26 4.23 4.04
N THR A 34 12.63 4.78 2.88
CA THR A 34 11.68 5.47 2.01
C THR A 34 10.68 4.48 1.39
N VAL A 35 9.51 4.98 0.99
CA VAL A 35 8.43 4.14 0.47
C VAL A 35 7.89 4.68 -0.84
N SER A 36 7.75 3.81 -1.83
CA SER A 36 7.06 4.12 -3.09
C SER A 36 5.73 3.36 -3.15
N ILE A 37 4.64 4.05 -3.48
CA ILE A 37 3.32 3.46 -3.69
C ILE A 37 2.84 3.78 -5.11
N ARG A 38 2.47 2.74 -5.86
CA ARG A 38 1.85 2.82 -7.19
C ARG A 38 0.37 2.51 -7.09
N TRP A 39 -0.47 3.54 -7.19
CA TRP A 39 -1.92 3.40 -7.25
C TRP A 39 -2.35 2.83 -8.61
N ARG A 40 -3.26 1.85 -8.58
CA ARG A 40 -3.86 1.22 -9.74
C ARG A 40 -5.18 1.91 -10.13
N GLY A 41 -5.78 1.49 -11.24
CA GLY A 41 -7.07 1.99 -11.73
C GLY A 41 -6.97 2.96 -12.91
N GLU A 42 -8.07 3.64 -13.23
CA GLU A 42 -8.21 4.51 -14.41
C GLU A 42 -7.28 5.74 -14.39
N ARG A 43 -6.91 6.21 -13.19
CA ARG A 43 -6.07 7.39 -12.98
C ARG A 43 -4.88 7.03 -12.10
N PRO A 44 -3.91 6.27 -12.64
CA PRO A 44 -2.85 5.72 -11.81
C PRO A 44 -1.83 6.81 -11.45
N SER A 45 -1.32 6.77 -10.23
CA SER A 45 -0.34 7.73 -9.70
C SER A 45 0.73 7.02 -8.89
N THR A 46 1.90 7.66 -8.76
CA THR A 46 2.99 7.18 -7.91
C THR A 46 3.28 8.23 -6.86
N VAL A 47 3.35 7.82 -5.60
CA VAL A 47 3.67 8.69 -4.46
C VAL A 47 4.87 8.11 -3.73
N VAL A 48 5.74 8.99 -3.28
CA VAL A 48 6.91 8.63 -2.46
C VAL A 48 6.73 9.24 -1.07
N TRP A 49 7.05 8.46 -0.04
CA TRP A 49 7.02 8.85 1.36
C TRP A 49 8.39 8.69 1.99
N GLU A 50 8.69 9.52 2.98
CA GLU A 50 9.93 9.43 3.77
C GLU A 50 9.98 8.15 4.62
N SER A 51 8.82 7.61 5.00
CA SER A 51 8.72 6.41 5.83
C SER A 51 7.39 5.69 5.67
N LEU A 52 7.36 4.41 6.05
CA LEU A 52 6.14 3.61 6.09
C LEU A 52 5.10 4.20 7.05
N SER A 53 5.52 4.74 8.20
CA SER A 53 4.59 5.31 9.19
C SER A 53 3.85 6.54 8.64
N HIS A 54 4.48 7.35 7.79
CA HIS A 54 3.81 8.45 7.10
C HIS A 54 2.76 7.92 6.11
N ALA A 55 3.10 6.89 5.33
CA ALA A 55 2.17 6.26 4.39
C ALA A 55 0.97 5.61 5.12
N GLU A 56 1.23 4.90 6.22
CA GLU A 56 0.20 4.29 7.07
C GLU A 56 -0.66 5.33 7.78
N HIS A 57 -0.06 6.42 8.24
CA HIS A 57 -0.83 7.52 8.81
C HIS A 57 -1.82 8.05 7.78
N VAL A 58 -1.43 8.30 6.54
CA VAL A 58 -2.36 8.88 5.56
C VAL A 58 -3.36 7.84 5.00
N HIS A 59 -2.94 6.60 4.79
CA HIS A 59 -3.74 5.60 4.06
C HIS A 59 -4.32 4.46 4.92
N GLY A 60 -3.80 4.25 6.13
CA GLY A 60 -4.30 3.27 7.09
C GLY A 60 -5.37 3.81 8.04
N HIS A 61 -5.63 5.13 8.05
CA HIS A 61 -6.67 5.73 8.90
C HIS A 61 -8.03 5.08 8.65
N ARG A 62 -8.70 4.70 9.74
CA ARG A 62 -10.04 4.06 9.80
C ARG A 62 -10.13 2.62 9.25
N GLY A 63 -8.99 1.95 9.00
CA GLY A 63 -8.97 0.50 8.73
C GLY A 63 -9.54 0.07 7.38
N SER A 64 -9.82 1.01 6.47
CA SER A 64 -10.40 0.68 5.15
C SER A 64 -9.37 0.16 4.14
N THR A 65 -8.06 0.33 4.40
CA THR A 65 -6.98 -0.17 3.55
C THR A 65 -5.91 -0.84 4.40
N ARG A 66 -5.53 -2.07 4.05
CA ARG A 66 -4.55 -2.91 4.76
C ARG A 66 -3.29 -3.08 3.93
N PHE A 67 -2.13 -3.02 4.57
CA PHE A 67 -0.84 -3.34 3.96
C PHE A 67 -0.63 -4.85 4.03
N VAL A 68 -0.61 -5.52 2.88
CA VAL A 68 -0.39 -6.97 2.77
C VAL A 68 1.00 -7.21 2.20
N TRP A 69 1.89 -7.77 3.02
CA TRP A 69 3.28 -7.99 2.63
C TRP A 69 3.44 -9.24 1.77
N ALA A 70 4.34 -9.19 0.80
CA ALA A 70 4.62 -10.30 -0.11
C ALA A 70 5.31 -11.49 0.59
N ASP A 71 5.98 -11.23 1.72
CA ASP A 71 6.63 -12.22 2.58
C ASP A 71 5.67 -12.84 3.62
N SER A 72 4.43 -12.34 3.73
CA SER A 72 3.41 -12.95 4.59
C SER A 72 2.99 -14.32 4.04
N PRO A 73 2.84 -15.36 4.89
CA PRO A 73 2.26 -16.62 4.47
C PRO A 73 0.88 -16.36 3.88
N LYS A 74 0.62 -16.90 2.68
CA LYS A 74 -0.75 -16.92 2.15
C LYS A 74 -1.54 -17.92 2.99
N GLU A 75 -2.50 -17.44 3.77
CA GLU A 75 -3.47 -18.34 4.41
C GLU A 75 -4.14 -19.18 3.30
N SER A 76 -4.13 -20.50 3.49
CA SER A 76 -4.59 -21.50 2.52
C SER A 76 -6.08 -21.77 2.63
#